data_AF-A0A7J5Z402-F1
#
_entry.id   AF-A0A7J5Z402-F1
#
_cell.length_a   1.000
_cell.length_b   1.000
_cell.length_c   1.000
_cell.angle_alpha   90.00
_cell.angle_beta   90.00
_cell.angle_gamma   90.00
#
_symmetry.space_group_name_H-M   'P 1'
#
loop_
_entity.id
_entity.type
_entity.pdbx_description
1 polymer ?
#
loop_
_entity_poly.entity_id
_entity_poly.type
_entity_poly.pdbx_seq_one_letter_code
_entity_poly.pdbx_strand_id
1 'polypeptide(L)'
;MEIDSLQEALRDFDKKAKTEECPLLEQFLCHIAKTGETLVQWPQFKNYFLFKLENVLDDFRASAPEQRGPANPNVESIPFEDMKERILKIVKGYDGIPFTIQRLCELLTEPKRNYTGTDKFLRGVEKESERSWNSPTAEPTKVVSGQLTIS
;
A
#
# COMPACT_ATOMS: atom_id res chain seq x y z
N MET A 1 -11.74 17.87 -6.09
CA MET A 1 -10.56 17.93 -5.21
C MET A 1 -9.46 18.53 -6.06
N GLU A 2 -8.94 19.71 -5.70
CA GLU A 2 -7.96 20.41 -6.52
C GLU A 2 -6.59 19.73 -6.42
N ILE A 3 -5.94 19.50 -7.56
CA ILE A 3 -4.63 18.81 -7.65
C ILE A 3 -3.55 19.60 -6.91
N ASP A 4 -3.58 20.93 -7.01
CA ASP A 4 -2.59 21.80 -6.36
C ASP A 4 -2.63 21.68 -4.83
N SER A 5 -3.83 21.64 -4.25
CA SER A 5 -4.02 21.44 -2.81
C SER A 5 -3.53 20.06 -2.34
N LEU A 6 -3.69 19.02 -3.17
CA LEU A 6 -3.18 17.68 -2.87
C LEU A 6 -1.66 17.63 -2.87
N GLN A 7 -1.04 18.23 -3.88
CA GLN A 7 0.42 18.32 -3.94
C GLN A 7 0.99 19.13 -2.78
N GLU A 8 0.33 20.22 -2.39
CA GLU A 8 0.72 21.00 -1.22
C GLU A 8 0.63 20.17 0.06
N ALA A 9 -0.48 19.46 0.28
CA ALA A 9 -0.65 18.60 1.45
C ALA A 9 0.39 17.46 1.51
N LEU A 10 0.72 16.83 0.37
CA LEU A 10 1.78 15.82 0.31
C LEU A 10 3.17 16.40 0.62
N ARG A 11 3.49 17.60 0.09
CA ARG A 11 4.74 18.29 0.40
C ARG A 11 4.83 18.68 1.88
N ASP A 12 3.73 19.14 2.45
CA ASP A 12 3.63 19.49 3.86
C ASP A 12 3.81 18.27 4.75
N PHE A 13 3.23 17.13 4.38
CA PHE A 13 3.39 15.87 5.09
C PHE A 13 4.86 15.42 5.13
N ASP A 14 5.56 15.51 3.99
CA ASP A 14 6.99 15.18 3.92
C ASP A 14 7.85 16.16 4.74
N LYS A 15 7.45 17.44 4.86
CA LYS A 15 8.15 18.45 5.68
C LYS A 15 7.89 18.30 7.18
N LYS A 16 6.66 17.95 7.58
CA LYS A 16 6.20 17.93 8.98
C LYS A 16 6.50 16.60 9.69
N ALA A 17 7.58 15.91 9.33
CA ALA A 17 8.03 14.67 9.96
C ALA A 17 7.02 13.49 9.93
N LYS A 18 6.03 13.51 9.03
CA LYS A 18 5.12 12.36 8.78
C LYS A 18 4.33 11.90 10.01
N THR A 19 3.93 12.83 10.88
CA THR A 19 3.36 12.48 12.20
C THR A 19 1.84 12.48 12.28
N GLU A 20 1.12 13.14 11.36
CA GLU A 20 -0.33 13.35 11.50
C GLU A 20 -1.11 13.02 10.22
N GLU A 21 -2.30 12.46 10.41
CA GLU A 21 -3.26 12.20 9.34
C GLU A 21 -3.81 13.52 8.79
N CYS A 22 -3.81 13.68 7.47
CA CYS A 22 -4.32 14.87 6.81
C CYS A 22 -5.71 14.58 6.23
N PRO A 23 -6.78 15.29 6.64
CA PRO A 23 -8.13 15.03 6.14
C PRO A 23 -8.28 15.12 4.61
N LEU A 24 -7.44 15.93 3.95
CA LEU A 24 -7.43 16.02 2.50
C LEU A 24 -6.82 14.75 1.86
N LEU A 25 -5.75 14.22 2.45
CA LEU A 25 -5.10 13.01 1.97
C LEU A 25 -5.92 11.75 2.30
N GLU A 26 -6.68 11.75 3.39
CA GLU A 26 -7.70 10.72 3.68
C GLU A 26 -8.82 10.72 2.65
N GLN A 27 -9.33 11.90 2.29
CA GLN A 27 -10.32 12.02 1.22
C GLN A 27 -9.75 11.54 -0.12
N PHE A 28 -8.46 11.81 -0.37
CA PHE A 28 -7.77 11.34 -1.57
C PHE A 28 -7.69 9.81 -1.63
N LEU A 29 -7.34 9.15 -0.52
CA LEU A 29 -7.40 7.68 -0.43
C LEU A 29 -8.81 7.15 -0.69
N CYS A 30 -9.84 7.77 -0.11
CA CYS A 30 -11.23 7.41 -0.36
C CYS A 30 -11.65 7.61 -1.82
N HIS A 31 -11.11 8.64 -2.49
CA HIS A 31 -11.33 8.87 -3.91
C HIS A 31 -10.71 7.75 -4.73
N ILE A 32 -9.42 7.44 -4.51
CA ILE A 32 -8.73 6.35 -5.21
C ILE A 32 -9.44 5.01 -4.98
N ALA A 33 -9.91 4.73 -3.76
CA ALA A 33 -10.67 3.52 -3.46
C ALA A 33 -11.93 3.38 -4.34
N LYS A 34 -12.58 4.49 -4.68
CA LYS A 34 -13.83 4.52 -5.47
C LYS A 34 -13.59 4.56 -6.97
N THR A 35 -12.64 5.36 -7.43
CA THR A 35 -12.43 5.65 -8.87
C THR A 35 -11.26 4.88 -9.46
N GLY A 36 -10.29 4.48 -8.63
CA GLY A 36 -8.99 3.97 -9.07
C GLY A 36 -8.08 5.04 -9.68
N GLU A 37 -8.51 6.31 -9.68
CA GLU A 37 -7.77 7.41 -10.31
C GLU A 37 -6.78 8.04 -9.34
N THR A 38 -5.51 8.04 -9.72
CA THR A 38 -4.46 8.75 -8.98
C THR A 38 -4.16 10.09 -9.63
N LEU A 39 -4.41 11.17 -8.89
CA LEU A 39 -4.23 12.55 -9.36
C LEU A 39 -2.80 13.10 -9.14
N VAL A 40 -1.89 12.29 -8.60
CA VAL A 40 -0.54 12.69 -8.18
C VAL A 40 0.49 11.63 -8.56
N GLN A 41 1.77 12.01 -8.54
CA GLN A 41 2.87 11.08 -8.83
C GLN A 41 3.18 10.16 -7.65
N TRP A 42 3.54 8.91 -7.96
CA TRP A 42 3.85 7.90 -6.94
C TRP A 42 4.93 8.32 -5.93
N PRO A 43 6.10 8.88 -6.31
CA PRO A 43 7.13 9.19 -5.32
C PRO A 43 6.69 10.15 -4.21
N GLN A 44 5.78 11.09 -4.53
CA GLN A 44 5.22 12.04 -3.57
C GLN A 44 4.17 11.37 -2.67
N PHE A 45 3.34 10.51 -3.27
CA PHE A 45 2.26 9.84 -2.57
C PHE A 45 2.73 8.64 -1.74
N LYS A 46 3.80 7.97 -2.16
CA LYS A 46 4.35 6.74 -1.58
C LYS A 46 4.63 6.88 -0.08
N ASN A 47 5.19 8.01 0.34
CA ASN A 47 5.49 8.27 1.75
C ASN A 47 4.22 8.32 2.60
N TYR A 48 3.20 9.04 2.13
CA TYR A 48 1.91 9.11 2.81
C TYR A 48 1.19 7.76 2.81
N PHE A 49 1.22 7.06 1.66
CA PHE A 49 0.59 5.75 1.53
C PHE A 49 1.20 4.72 2.49
N LEU A 50 2.54 4.68 2.60
CA LEU A 50 3.23 3.80 3.56
C LEU A 50 2.87 4.13 5.00
N PHE A 51 2.85 5.41 5.36
CA PHE A 51 2.43 5.86 6.69
C PHE A 51 1.00 5.42 7.00
N LYS A 52 0.06 5.66 6.08
CA LYS A 52 -1.33 5.27 6.30
C LYS A 52 -1.49 3.75 6.37
N LEU A 53 -0.78 3.02 5.51
CA LEU A 53 -0.77 1.56 5.52
C LEU A 53 -0.32 1.02 6.87
N GLU A 54 0.80 1.52 7.40
CA GLU A 54 1.29 1.14 8.72
C GLU A 54 0.26 1.41 9.82
N ASN A 55 -0.28 2.63 9.89
CA ASN A 55 -1.29 3.00 10.89
C ASN A 55 -2.53 2.09 10.80
N VAL A 56 -3.04 1.84 9.59
CA VAL A 56 -4.23 1.00 9.41
C VAL A 56 -3.95 -0.45 9.83
N LEU A 57 -2.78 -1.00 9.53
CA LEU A 57 -2.41 -2.35 9.98
C LEU A 57 -2.39 -2.44 11.51
N ASP A 58 -1.79 -1.45 12.18
CA ASP A 58 -1.69 -1.41 13.64
C ASP A 58 -3.04 -1.16 14.32
N ASP A 59 -3.83 -0.21 13.82
CA ASP A 59 -5.18 0.09 14.31
C ASP A 59 -6.14 -1.09 14.10
N PHE A 60 -6.02 -1.79 12.97
CA PHE A 60 -6.81 -2.99 12.72
C PHE A 60 -6.46 -4.08 13.73
N ARG A 61 -5.18 -4.31 13.99
CA ARG A 61 -4.73 -5.26 15.02
C ARG A 61 -5.20 -4.87 16.41
N ALA A 62 -5.08 -3.60 16.78
CA ALA A 62 -5.50 -3.10 18.10
C ALA A 62 -7.01 -3.21 18.30
N SER A 63 -7.79 -3.08 17.23
CA SER A 63 -9.26 -3.08 17.29
C SER A 63 -9.93 -4.42 16.96
N ALA A 64 -9.20 -5.38 16.39
CA ALA A 64 -9.69 -6.73 16.15
C ALA A 64 -9.40 -7.61 17.39
N PRO A 65 -10.41 -8.24 18.01
CA PRO A 65 -10.14 -9.24 19.04
C PRO A 65 -9.29 -10.35 18.41
N GLU A 66 -8.20 -10.75 19.07
CA GLU A 66 -7.40 -11.90 18.62
C GLU A 66 -8.32 -13.12 18.49
N GLN A 67 -8.82 -13.39 17.28
CA GLN A 67 -9.45 -14.66 16.94
C GLN A 67 -8.35 -15.71 16.77
N ARG A 68 -7.54 -15.91 17.82
CA ARG A 68 -6.77 -17.14 17.96
C ARG A 68 -7.77 -18.24 18.29
N GLY A 69 -8.34 -18.82 17.24
CA GLY A 69 -8.77 -20.22 17.32
C GLY A 69 -7.58 -21.08 17.77
N PRO A 70 -7.81 -22.29 18.29
CA PRO A 70 -6.72 -23.15 18.72
C PRO A 70 -5.69 -23.27 17.59
N ALA A 71 -4.44 -22.91 17.90
CA ALA A 71 -3.35 -22.93 16.93
C ALA A 71 -3.26 -24.34 16.35
N ASN A 72 -3.51 -24.49 15.05
CA ASN A 72 -3.28 -25.76 14.39
C ASN A 72 -1.75 -25.94 14.30
N PRO A 73 -1.16 -26.97 14.92
CA PRO A 73 0.30 -27.16 14.92
C PRO A 73 0.88 -27.38 13.51
N ASN A 74 0.05 -27.66 12.50
CA ASN A 74 0.46 -27.80 11.10
C ASN A 74 0.41 -26.47 10.31
N VAL A 75 -0.07 -25.38 10.91
CA VAL A 75 -0.09 -24.05 10.29
C VAL A 75 0.91 -23.17 11.03
N GLU A 76 2.02 -22.82 10.37
CA GLU A 76 2.90 -21.77 10.87
C GLU A 76 2.09 -20.47 11.04
N SER A 77 1.95 -20.04 12.29
CA SER A 77 1.45 -18.71 12.61
C SER A 77 2.59 -17.74 12.37
N ILE A 78 2.55 -17.08 11.21
CA ILE A 78 3.48 -15.98 10.90
C ILE A 78 3.12 -14.83 11.86
N PRO A 79 4.07 -14.31 12.66
CA PRO A 79 3.84 -13.16 13.52
C PRO A 79 3.28 -11.95 12.77
N PHE A 80 2.46 -11.15 13.44
CA PHE A 80 1.92 -9.90 12.88
C PHE A 80 3.04 -8.99 12.35
N GLU A 81 4.11 -8.81 13.14
CA GLU A 81 5.23 -7.94 12.78
C GLU A 81 5.92 -8.42 11.49
N ASP A 82 6.11 -9.73 11.33
CA ASP A 82 6.71 -10.32 10.14
C ASP A 82 5.84 -10.10 8.89
N MET A 83 4.51 -10.27 9.01
CA MET A 83 3.58 -9.98 7.90
C MET A 83 3.56 -8.48 7.56
N LYS A 84 3.51 -7.62 8.58
CA LYS A 84 3.55 -6.15 8.41
C LYS A 84 4.83 -5.73 7.68
N GLU A 85 5.99 -6.23 8.11
CA GLU A 85 7.28 -5.90 7.49
C GLU A 85 7.34 -6.34 6.02
N ARG A 86 6.84 -7.54 5.69
CA ARG A 86 6.78 -8.03 4.30
C ARG A 86 5.94 -7.12 3.41
N ILE A 87 4.74 -6.77 3.88
CA ILE A 87 3.82 -5.86 3.16
C ILE A 87 4.51 -4.50 2.91
N LEU A 88 5.06 -3.90 3.96
CA LEU A 88 5.74 -2.60 3.85
C LEU A 88 6.94 -2.66 2.91
N LYS A 89 7.71 -3.75 2.94
CA LYS A 89 8.85 -3.96 2.04
C LYS A 89 8.42 -4.03 0.58
N ILE A 90 7.33 -4.74 0.28
CA ILE A 90 6.79 -4.84 -1.09
C ILE A 90 6.35 -3.46 -1.60
N VAL A 91 5.52 -2.75 -0.82
CA VAL A 91 5.01 -1.43 -1.21
C VAL A 91 6.13 -0.40 -1.34
N LYS A 92 7.13 -0.47 -0.45
CA LYS A 92 8.34 0.35 -0.54
C LYS A 92 9.17 0.03 -1.80
N GLY A 93 9.04 -1.16 -2.37
CA GLY A 93 9.69 -1.56 -3.62
C GLY A 93 9.10 -0.89 -4.86
N TYR A 94 7.83 -0.45 -4.85
CA TYR A 94 7.17 0.06 -6.06
C TYR A 94 7.87 1.28 -6.67
N ASP A 95 8.14 1.19 -7.97
CA ASP A 95 8.69 2.29 -8.79
C ASP A 95 7.60 3.23 -9.32
N GLY A 96 6.35 2.77 -9.36
CA GLY A 96 5.19 3.54 -9.84
C GLY A 96 3.91 3.22 -9.08
N ILE A 97 2.81 3.85 -9.49
CA ILE A 97 1.48 3.57 -8.94
C ILE A 97 1.15 2.09 -9.21
N PRO A 98 0.89 1.27 -8.18
CA PRO A 98 0.50 -0.12 -8.39
C PRO A 98 -0.84 -0.18 -9.13
N PHE A 99 -1.02 -1.12 -10.07
CA PHE A 99 -2.33 -1.28 -10.73
C PHE A 99 -3.42 -1.73 -9.74
N THR A 100 -3.01 -2.28 -8.60
CA THR A 100 -3.89 -2.62 -7.48
C THR A 100 -4.16 -1.44 -6.54
N ILE A 101 -3.75 -0.20 -6.86
CA ILE A 101 -3.87 0.94 -5.95
C ILE A 101 -5.31 1.17 -5.47
N GLN A 102 -6.30 1.00 -6.35
CA GLN A 102 -7.70 1.10 -5.99
C GLN A 102 -8.04 0.13 -4.87
N ARG A 103 -7.71 -1.14 -5.06
CA ARG A 103 -8.02 -2.21 -4.11
C ARG A 103 -7.27 -2.02 -2.80
N LEU A 104 -6.01 -1.59 -2.86
CA LEU A 104 -5.25 -1.27 -1.67
C LEU A 104 -5.88 -0.11 -0.90
N CYS A 105 -6.28 0.97 -1.59
CA CYS A 105 -6.98 2.09 -0.96
C CYS A 105 -8.32 1.67 -0.34
N GLU A 106 -9.10 0.78 -0.97
CA GLU A 106 -10.31 0.21 -0.34
C GLU A 106 -10.00 -0.50 0.98
N LEU A 107 -8.91 -1.27 1.02
CA LEU A 107 -8.47 -1.97 2.22
C LEU A 107 -8.01 -0.99 3.31
N LEU A 108 -7.37 0.12 2.93
CA LEU A 108 -6.92 1.15 3.87
C LEU A 108 -8.06 1.99 4.44
N THR A 109 -9.05 2.33 3.62
CA THR A 109 -10.15 3.21 4.04
C THR A 109 -11.27 2.45 4.74
N GLU A 110 -11.50 1.18 4.38
CA GLU A 110 -12.57 0.35 4.93
C GLU A 110 -12.11 -1.07 5.27
N PRO A 111 -11.08 -1.24 6.14
CA PRO A 111 -10.48 -2.55 6.43
C PRO A 111 -11.48 -3.52 7.06
N LYS A 112 -12.43 -3.01 7.86
CA LYS A 112 -13.47 -3.79 8.56
C LYS A 112 -14.66 -4.18 7.68
N ARG A 113 -14.74 -3.68 6.45
CA ARG A 113 -15.86 -3.99 5.53
C ARG A 113 -15.84 -5.45 5.09
N ASN A 114 -14.65 -5.99 4.86
CA ASN A 114 -14.45 -7.32 4.30
C ASN A 114 -13.72 -8.30 5.23
N TYR A 115 -13.14 -7.82 6.35
CA TYR A 115 -12.34 -8.63 7.25
C TYR A 115 -12.73 -8.43 8.71
N THR A 116 -12.81 -9.54 9.43
CA THR A 116 -13.12 -9.58 10.87
C THR A 116 -11.93 -10.02 11.73
N GLY A 117 -10.83 -10.46 11.11
CA GLY A 117 -9.67 -10.99 11.82
C GLY A 117 -8.36 -10.54 11.18
N THR A 118 -7.38 -10.22 12.02
CA THR A 118 -6.10 -9.61 11.65
C THR A 118 -5.33 -10.44 10.63
N ASP A 119 -5.27 -11.77 10.79
CA ASP A 119 -4.53 -12.65 9.88
C ASP A 119 -5.09 -12.62 8.45
N LYS A 120 -6.42 -12.65 8.31
CA LYS A 120 -7.07 -12.60 6.99
C LYS A 120 -6.87 -11.25 6.34
N PHE A 121 -6.94 -10.18 7.13
CA PHE A 121 -6.71 -8.83 6.63
C PHE A 121 -5.27 -8.67 6.13
N LEU A 122 -4.27 -9.03 6.93
CA LEU A 122 -2.86 -8.98 6.55
C LEU A 122 -2.57 -9.77 5.28
N ARG A 123 -3.05 -11.02 5.20
CA ARG A 123 -2.90 -11.86 3.99
C ARG A 123 -3.57 -11.25 2.77
N GLY A 124 -4.71 -10.58 2.95
CA GLY A 124 -5.41 -9.87 1.89
C GLY A 124 -4.59 -8.70 1.34
N VAL A 125 -4.01 -7.89 2.23
CA VAL A 125 -3.15 -6.76 1.88
C VAL A 125 -1.85 -7.23 1.23
N GLU A 126 -1.20 -8.26 1.78
CA GLU A 126 0.03 -8.86 1.25
C GLU A 126 -0.19 -9.36 -0.17
N LYS A 127 -1.23 -10.17 -0.39
CA LYS A 127 -1.56 -10.70 -1.71
C LYS A 127 -1.81 -9.60 -2.73
N GLU A 128 -2.54 -8.56 -2.36
CA GLU A 128 -2.81 -7.44 -3.26
C GLU A 128 -1.55 -6.62 -3.57
N SER A 129 -0.62 -6.58 -2.62
CA SER A 129 0.67 -5.91 -2.78
C SER A 129 1.59 -6.73 -3.71
N GLU A 130 1.73 -8.02 -3.45
CA GLU A 130 2.51 -8.95 -4.28
C GLU A 130 2.01 -9.01 -5.72
N ARG A 131 0.69 -8.91 -5.93
CA ARG A 131 0.11 -8.93 -7.27
C ARG A 131 0.62 -7.78 -8.13
N SER A 132 0.78 -6.59 -7.55
CA SER A 132 1.38 -5.44 -8.23
C SER A 132 2.88 -5.58 -8.41
N TRP A 133 3.59 -6.11 -7.41
CA TRP A 133 5.03 -6.30 -7.47
C TRP A 133 5.49 -7.33 -8.50
N ASN A 134 4.78 -8.46 -8.56
CA ASN A 134 5.13 -9.59 -9.42
C ASN A 134 4.55 -9.47 -10.83
N SER A 135 3.96 -8.32 -11.18
CA SER A 135 3.39 -8.13 -12.51
C SER A 135 4.48 -7.97 -13.57
N PRO A 136 4.43 -8.71 -14.68
CA PRO A 136 5.41 -8.60 -15.77
C PRO A 136 5.41 -7.22 -16.46
N THR A 137 4.44 -6.35 -16.15
CA THR A 137 4.43 -4.94 -16.59
C THR A 137 5.40 -4.03 -15.82
N ALA A 138 6.08 -4.55 -14.80
CA ALA A 138 7.12 -3.83 -14.04
C ALA A 138 8.54 -4.00 -14.62
N GLU A 139 8.68 -4.47 -15.86
CA GLU A 139 9.98 -4.37 -16.53
C GLU A 139 10.26 -2.91 -16.92
N PRO A 140 11.33 -2.27 -16.39
CA PRO A 140 11.90 -1.12 -17.09
C PRO A 140 12.38 -1.69 -18.42
N THR A 141 11.89 -1.13 -19.52
CA THR A 141 12.35 -1.42 -20.88
C THR A 141 13.88 -1.49 -20.85
N LYS A 142 14.45 -2.70 -20.88
CA LYS A 142 15.86 -2.86 -21.20
C LYS A 142 15.96 -2.40 -22.64
N VAL A 143 16.40 -1.16 -22.81
CA VAL A 143 16.89 -0.66 -24.09
C VAL A 143 17.91 -1.69 -24.53
N VAL A 144 17.55 -2.48 -25.54
CA VAL A 144 18.48 -3.39 -26.21
C VAL A 144 19.54 -2.49 -26.83
N SER A 145 20.62 -2.28 -26.09
CA SER A 145 21.90 -1.83 -26.63
C SER A 145 22.45 -3.00 -27.46
N GLY A 146 21.88 -3.16 -28.65
CA GLY A 146 22.31 -4.10 -29.67
C GLY A 146 23.17 -3.36 -30.67
N GLN A 147 24.44 -3.19 -30.31
CA GLN A 147 25.63 -3.05 -31.15
C GLN A 147 25.44 -2.54 -32.59
N LEU A 148 26.00 -1.35 -32.83
CA LEU A 148 26.69 -1.03 -34.07
C LEU A 148 27.58 -2.21 -34.49
N THR A 149 27.34 -2.79 -35.65
CA THR A 149 28.42 -3.39 -36.43
C THR A 149 28.25 -2.94 -37.88
N ILE A 150 29.18 -2.07 -38.26
CA ILE A 150 29.49 -1.68 -39.63
C ILE A 150 30.11 -2.91 -40.31
N SER A 151 29.63 -3.31 -41.48
CA SER A 151 30.39 -3.93 -42.57
C SER A 151 29.56 -3.88 -43.85
#